data_AF-A0A656HMW9-F1
#
_entry.id   AF-A0A656HMW9-F1
#
_cell.length_a   1.000
_cell.length_b   1.000
_cell.length_c   1.000
_cell.angle_alpha   90.00
_cell.angle_beta   90.00
_cell.angle_gamma   90.00
#
_symmetry.space_group_name_H-M   'P 1'
#
loop_
_entity.id
_entity.type
_entity.pdbx_description
1 polymer ?
#
loop_
_entity_poly.entity_id
_entity_poly.type
_entity_poly.pdbx_seq_one_letter_code
_entity_poly.pdbx_strand_id
1 'polypeptide(L)'
;MSKESIGFRIETEKRSALDQLAQTMQLDRSTLINEAIDAYLELHYWQVELIRKRLAAADAGEEGVAHEEVFSNLRKRLQGQLN
;
A
#
# COMPACT_ATOMS: atom_id res chain seq x y z
N MET A 1 22.36 -0.74 13.02
CA MET A 1 21.47 -1.89 12.80
C MET A 1 22.28 -3.03 12.24
N SER A 2 22.17 -4.24 12.81
CA SER A 2 22.75 -5.45 12.23
C SER A 2 22.01 -5.82 10.95
N LYS A 3 22.74 -6.23 9.91
CA LYS A 3 22.15 -6.79 8.69
C LYS A 3 22.16 -8.31 8.82
N GLU A 4 21.03 -8.93 8.53
CA GLU A 4 20.88 -10.38 8.51
C GLU A 4 20.66 -10.86 7.06
N SER A 5 21.25 -12.00 6.71
CA SER A 5 21.06 -12.59 5.38
C SER A 5 19.86 -13.52 5.40
N ILE A 6 18.89 -13.26 4.52
CA ILE A 6 17.72 -14.11 4.33
C ILE A 6 17.77 -14.83 2.99
N GLY A 7 17.45 -16.11 2.98
CA GLY A 7 17.24 -16.88 1.75
C GLY A 7 15.77 -16.79 1.34
N PHE A 8 15.47 -16.43 0.09
CA PHE A 8 14.11 -16.43 -0.43
C PHE A 8 14.06 -17.08 -1.80
N ARG A 9 12.88 -17.60 -2.14
CA ARG A 9 12.59 -18.18 -3.45
C ARG A 9 11.84 -17.17 -4.28
N ILE A 10 12.25 -17.03 -5.54
CA ILE A 10 11.60 -16.18 -6.53
C ILE A 10 11.71 -16.85 -7.90
N GLU A 11 10.76 -16.57 -8.78
CA GLU A 11 10.83 -16.99 -10.17
C GLU A 11 12.08 -16.42 -10.85
N THR A 12 12.72 -17.23 -11.70
CA THR A 12 13.94 -16.85 -12.42
C THR A 12 13.75 -15.58 -13.26
N GLU A 13 12.58 -15.42 -13.88
CA GLU A 13 12.24 -14.25 -14.69
C GLU A 13 12.24 -12.96 -13.86
N LYS A 14 11.62 -12.98 -12.68
CA LYS A 14 11.59 -11.84 -11.76
C LYS A 14 12.99 -11.50 -11.24
N ARG A 15 13.82 -12.51 -10.95
CA ARG A 15 15.23 -12.29 -10.60
C ARG A 15 15.98 -11.58 -11.73
N SER A 16 15.81 -12.03 -12.97
CA SER A 16 16.45 -11.42 -14.14
C SER A 16 16.00 -9.97 -14.33
N ALA A 17 14.71 -9.68 -14.16
CA ALA A 17 14.18 -8.32 -14.23
C ALA A 17 14.76 -7.42 -13.13
N LEU A 18 14.88 -7.91 -11.89
CA LEU A 18 15.52 -7.17 -10.79
C LEU A 18 17.00 -6.88 -11.10
N ASP A 19 17.72 -7.83 -11.71
CA ASP A 19 19.11 -7.63 -12.09
C ASP A 19 19.29 -6.54 -13.16
N GLN A 20 18.43 -6.52 -14.17
CA GLN A 20 18.43 -5.48 -15.20
C GLN A 20 18.09 -4.10 -14.62
N LEU A 21 17.10 -4.06 -13.71
CA LEU A 21 16.71 -2.84 -13.03
C LEU A 21 17.85 -2.28 -12.16
N ALA A 22 18.48 -3.15 -11.37
CA ALA A 22 19.64 -2.82 -10.54
C ALA A 22 20.77 -2.22 -11.38
N GLN A 23 21.10 -2.86 -12.51
CA GLN A 23 22.13 -2.38 -13.43
C GLN A 23 21.80 -1.00 -14.02
N THR A 24 20.54 -0.79 -14.41
CA THR A 24 20.08 0.49 -14.99
C THR A 24 20.14 1.62 -13.95
N MET A 25 19.77 1.32 -12.71
CA MET A 25 19.76 2.28 -11.61
C MET A 25 21.15 2.45 -10.95
N GLN A 26 22.15 1.66 -11.35
CA GLN A 26 23.48 1.60 -10.73
C GLN A 26 23.41 1.28 -9.23
N LEU A 27 22.44 0.45 -8.86
CA LEU A 27 22.21 -0.03 -7.49
C LEU A 27 22.53 -1.52 -7.40
N ASP A 28 22.79 -1.99 -6.19
CA ASP A 28 22.87 -3.43 -5.94
C ASP A 28 21.47 -4.03 -5.76
N ARG A 29 21.36 -5.33 -6.05
CA ARG A 29 20.09 -6.06 -5.93
C ARG A 29 19.52 -6.03 -4.52
N SER A 30 20.37 -6.08 -3.49
CA SER A 30 19.92 -6.06 -2.10
C SER A 30 19.29 -4.72 -1.74
N THR A 31 19.79 -3.61 -2.27
CA THR A 31 19.19 -2.28 -2.10
C THR A 31 17.79 -2.24 -2.69
N LEU A 32 17.58 -2.67 -3.94
CA LEU A 32 16.24 -2.73 -4.54
C LEU A 32 15.28 -3.65 -3.79
N ILE A 33 15.77 -4.81 -3.31
CA ILE A 33 14.95 -5.74 -2.53
C ILE A 33 14.53 -5.10 -1.20
N ASN A 34 15.44 -4.41 -0.51
CA ASN A 34 15.12 -3.73 0.74
C ASN A 34 14.11 -2.60 0.50
N GLU A 35 14.29 -1.78 -0.54
CA GLU A 35 13.33 -0.73 -0.90
C GLU A 35 11.94 -1.31 -1.20
N ALA A 36 11.87 -2.42 -1.94
CA ALA A 36 10.61 -3.10 -2.22
C ALA A 36 9.95 -3.66 -0.94
N ILE A 37 10.73 -4.20 -0.01
CA ILE A 37 10.24 -4.69 1.28
C ILE A 37 9.73 -3.52 2.12
N ASP A 38 10.49 -2.43 2.21
CA ASP A 38 10.11 -1.23 2.96
C ASP A 38 8.79 -0.66 2.45
N ALA A 39 8.66 -0.52 1.13
CA ALA A 39 7.42 -0.04 0.51
C ALA A 39 6.22 -0.96 0.79
N TYR A 40 6.44 -2.29 0.76
CA TYR A 40 5.39 -3.27 1.07
C TYR A 40 4.97 -3.21 2.54
N LEU A 41 5.93 -3.11 3.45
CA LEU A 41 5.68 -3.00 4.88
C LEU A 41 4.98 -1.68 5.23
N GLU A 42 5.45 -0.56 4.70
CA GLU A 42 4.85 0.76 4.92
C GLU A 42 3.38 0.78 4.48
N LEU A 43 3.10 0.28 3.27
CA LEU A 43 1.74 0.17 2.74
C LEU A 43 0.83 -0.61 3.70
N HIS A 44 1.27 -1.78 4.14
CA HIS A 44 0.46 -2.64 4.98
C HIS A 44 0.34 -2.14 6.42
N TYR A 45 1.38 -1.52 6.98
CA TYR A 45 1.30 -0.91 8.29
C TYR A 45 0.30 0.23 8.30
N TRP A 46 0.35 1.13 7.32
CA TRP A 46 -0.64 2.20 7.19
C TRP A 46 -2.07 1.66 7.07
N GLN A 47 -2.29 0.62 6.25
CA GLN A 47 -3.60 -0.01 6.10
C GLN A 47 -4.10 -0.61 7.41
N VAL A 48 -3.26 -1.38 8.10
CA VAL A 48 -3.62 -2.05 9.36
C VAL A 48 -3.93 -1.01 10.43
N GLU A 49 -3.13 0.04 10.55
CA GLU A 49 -3.37 1.13 11.49
C GLU A 49 -4.70 1.85 11.20
N LEU A 50 -4.97 2.17 9.94
CA LEU A 50 -6.20 2.84 9.55
C LEU A 50 -7.43 1.96 9.84
N ILE A 51 -7.36 0.66 9.51
CA ILE A 51 -8.45 -0.29 9.79
C ILE A 51 -8.71 -0.37 11.29
N ARG A 52 -7.66 -0.54 12.11
CA ARG A 52 -7.79 -0.58 13.57
C ARG A 52 -8.40 0.69 14.13
N LYS A 53 -7.95 1.85 13.64
CA LYS A 53 -8.49 3.15 14.05
C LYS A 53 -9.98 3.28 13.71
N ARG A 54 -10.37 2.92 12.48
CA ARG A 54 -11.77 3.00 12.02
C ARG A 54 -12.67 2.00 12.73
N LEU A 55 -12.17 0.81 13.04
CA LEU A 55 -12.90 -0.18 13.82
C LEU A 55 -13.16 0.34 15.24
N ALA A 56 -12.13 0.84 15.92
CA ALA A 56 -12.28 1.41 17.26
C ALA A 56 -13.25 2.60 17.30
N ALA A 57 -13.23 3.45 16.27
CA ALA A 57 -14.20 4.53 16.09
C ALA A 57 -15.63 4.03 15.94
N ALA A 58 -15.85 3.00 15.10
CA ALA A 58 -17.16 2.39 14.92
C ALA A 58 -17.66 1.73 16.22
N ASP A 59 -16.78 1.02 16.93
CA ASP A 59 -17.09 0.39 18.23
C ASP A 59 -17.41 1.44 19.32
N ALA A 60 -16.79 2.62 19.23
CA ALA A 60 -17.08 3.76 20.12
C ALA A 60 -18.36 4.52 19.74
N GLY A 61 -19.04 4.13 18.65
CA GLY A 61 -20.27 4.77 18.18
C GLY A 61 -20.07 6.09 17.45
N GLU A 62 -18.93 6.27 16.75
CA GLU A 62 -18.72 7.42 15.86
C GLU A 62 -19.87 7.51 14.84
N GLU A 63 -20.46 8.71 14.71
CA GLU A 63 -21.66 8.93 13.90
C GLU A 63 -21.36 8.68 12.42
N GLY A 64 -22.13 7.76 11.83
CA GLY A 64 -22.06 7.45 10.40
C GLY A 64 -22.84 8.44 9.55
N VAL A 65 -22.69 8.34 8.23
CA VAL A 65 -23.50 9.11 7.28
C VAL A 65 -24.78 8.36 6.97
N ALA A 66 -25.92 9.05 7.01
CA ALA A 66 -27.21 8.45 6.66
C ALA A 66 -27.23 7.96 5.20
N HIS A 67 -27.92 6.84 4.96
CA HIS A 67 -27.97 6.21 3.64
C HIS A 67 -28.36 7.18 2.51
N GLU A 68 -29.39 7.99 2.72
CA GLU A 68 -29.86 8.95 1.71
C GLU A 68 -28.80 10.01 1.35
N GLU A 69 -28.03 10.44 2.35
CA GLU A 69 -26.98 11.43 2.19
C GLU A 69 -25.79 10.86 1.39
N VAL A 70 -25.44 9.59 1.62
CA VAL A 70 -24.40 8.89 0.82
C VAL A 70 -24.72 8.97 -0.68
N PHE A 71 -25.95 8.64 -1.07
CA PHE A 71 -26.35 8.66 -2.48
C PHE A 71 -26.49 10.09 -3.03
N SER A 72 -26.93 11.05 -2.21
CA SER A 72 -26.96 12.46 -2.59
C SER A 72 -25.57 12.98 -2.95
N ASN A 73 -24.58 12.69 -2.10
CA ASN A 73 -23.19 13.11 -2.31
C ASN A 73 -22.55 12.40 -3.51
N LEU A 74 -22.84 11.11 -3.72
CA LEU A 74 -22.37 10.38 -4.89
C LEU A 74 -22.89 10.98 -6.20
N ARG A 75 -24.19 11.29 -6.28
CA ARG A 75 -24.80 11.90 -7.47
C ARG A 75 -24.16 13.25 -7.82
N LYS A 76 -23.93 14.10 -6.82
CA LYS A 76 -23.26 15.41 -7.02
C LYS A 76 -21.85 15.24 -7.59
N ARG A 77 -21.07 14.28 -7.08
CA ARG A 77 -19.71 14.01 -7.58
C ARG A 77 -19.70 13.53 -9.03
N LEU A 78 -20.64 12.67 -9.40
CA LEU A 78 -20.76 12.16 -10.77
C LEU A 78 -21.17 13.27 -11.75
N GLN A 79 -22.08 14.16 -11.36
CA GLN A 79 -22.48 15.32 -12.18
C GLN A 79 -21.33 16.32 -12.36
N GLY A 80 -20.51 16.52 -11.33
CA GLY A 80 -19.35 17.41 -11.40
C GLY A 80 -18.19 16.89 -12.27
N GLN A 81 -18.18 15.61 -12.65
CA GLN A 81 -17.20 15.03 -13.58
C GLN A 81 -17.70 14.99 -15.04
N LEU A 82 -18.99 15.28 -15.27
CA LEU A 82 -19.63 15.29 -16.58
C LEU A 82 -19.77 16.71 -17.17
N ASN A 83 -19.42 17.74 -16.40
CA ASN A 83 -19.31 19.13 -16.82
C ASN A 83 -17.83 19.54 -16.90
#